data_AF-A0A1Y3MR95-F1
#
_entry.id   AF-A0A1Y3MR95-F1
#
_cell.length_a   1.000
_cell.length_b   1.000
_cell.length_c   1.000
_cell.angle_alpha   90.00
_cell.angle_beta   90.00
_cell.angle_gamma   90.00
#
_symmetry.space_group_name_H-M   'P 1'
#
loop_
_entity.id
_entity.type
_entity.pdbx_description
1 polymer ?
#
loop_
_entity_poly.entity_id
_entity_poly.type
_entity_poly.pdbx_seq_one_letter_code
_entity_poly.pdbx_strand_id
1 'polypeptide(L)'
;MLNSKNRIIKDTGFFKILLFSLGIILFFISVIFSTYTSYLECSMHFSIKHIGITLVLIIFYIYITLGHELGITGYLTDNDKKIYLVNSLSVDSFESIDSNISDIYNILSLNNSASSSINSLHSRENSEVNISKMKTDNELFSAKNTILKNNENVLNKQSKSLDKLNNIEERNGTNNINIYDNFRNKNKEYIEKRRMSLSYMINKALNKNDKGKMNKNKQNIHKNIKKAHSLFLEMVILYPLFILFTIILANAYFYVDNNEEKTIIQSKNGQWFYKCSLEKPDIAYNALEIMILVIILIKGKYVIMCNCVFKCTFYIYYSSIIAIALGPLINKCILHNSFTCGCKLEESDENLELIIKKYIIFYKFCSTIFIINHGKIKYINMKSKLSITKNDV
;
A
#
# COMPACT_ATOMS: atom_id res chain seq x y z
N MET A 1 -23.19 -17.99 7.43
CA MET A 1 -22.89 -18.97 6.37
C MET A 1 -23.98 -18.94 5.28
N LEU A 2 -24.24 -17.74 4.72
CA LEU A 2 -25.43 -17.41 3.91
C LEU A 2 -25.01 -16.53 2.71
N ASN A 3 -24.27 -17.08 1.73
CA ASN A 3 -24.19 -16.54 0.34
C ASN A 3 -23.25 -17.38 -0.57
N SER A 4 -23.51 -18.67 -0.75
CA SER A 4 -22.64 -19.53 -1.60
C SER A 4 -22.89 -19.41 -3.11
N LYS A 5 -23.99 -18.75 -3.54
CA LYS A 5 -24.39 -18.69 -4.96
C LYS A 5 -23.82 -17.52 -5.75
N ASN A 6 -23.41 -16.44 -5.09
CA ASN A 6 -22.72 -15.37 -5.78
C ASN A 6 -21.25 -15.76 -5.87
N ARG A 7 -20.70 -15.85 -7.09
CA ARG A 7 -19.24 -15.96 -7.36
C ARG A 7 -18.47 -14.69 -6.94
N ILE A 8 -18.91 -14.05 -5.85
CA ILE A 8 -18.15 -13.04 -5.14
C ILE A 8 -16.98 -13.80 -4.52
N ILE A 9 -15.78 -13.43 -4.92
CA ILE A 9 -14.52 -13.89 -4.35
C ILE A 9 -14.69 -13.87 -2.84
N LYS A 10 -14.65 -15.04 -2.19
CA LYS A 10 -14.71 -15.13 -0.73
C LYS A 10 -13.67 -14.18 -0.17
N ASP A 11 -14.10 -13.20 0.62
CA ASP A 11 -13.20 -12.24 1.22
C ASP A 11 -12.28 -12.97 2.21
N THR A 12 -11.10 -13.33 1.74
CA THR A 12 -10.05 -13.94 2.57
C THR A 12 -9.49 -12.95 3.59
N GLY A 13 -9.79 -11.66 3.46
CA GLY A 13 -9.41 -10.61 4.40
C GLY A 13 -10.00 -10.84 5.79
N PHE A 14 -11.24 -11.34 5.88
CA PHE A 14 -11.90 -11.59 7.17
C PHE A 14 -11.11 -12.58 8.05
N PHE A 15 -10.68 -13.72 7.49
CA PHE A 15 -9.90 -14.72 8.24
C PHE A 15 -8.56 -14.17 8.71
N LYS A 16 -7.91 -13.31 7.93
CA LYS A 16 -6.64 -12.69 8.31
C LYS A 16 -6.82 -11.71 9.47
N ILE A 17 -7.90 -10.93 9.46
CA ILE A 17 -8.26 -10.03 10.56
C ILE A 17 -8.58 -10.85 11.82
N LEU A 18 -9.32 -11.95 11.68
CA LEU A 18 -9.63 -12.85 12.80
C LEU A 18 -8.34 -13.42 13.43
N LEU A 19 -7.40 -13.91 12.61
CA LEU A 19 -6.11 -14.42 13.09
C LEU A 19 -5.27 -13.33 13.77
N PHE A 20 -5.31 -12.10 13.24
CA PHE A 20 -4.61 -10.97 13.84
C PHE A 20 -5.18 -10.63 15.22
N SER A 21 -6.50 -10.53 15.31
CA SER A 21 -7.20 -10.32 16.59
C SER A 21 -6.92 -11.46 17.57
N LEU A 22 -6.86 -12.71 17.11
CA LEU A 22 -6.50 -13.86 17.94
C LEU A 22 -5.08 -13.70 18.52
N GLY A 23 -4.10 -13.30 17.70
CA GLY A 23 -2.73 -13.07 18.17
C GLY A 23 -2.64 -11.98 19.24
N ILE A 24 -3.39 -10.88 19.06
CA ILE A 24 -3.49 -9.81 20.06
C ILE A 24 -4.16 -10.32 21.34
N ILE A 25 -5.25 -11.08 21.25
CA ILE A 25 -5.94 -11.65 22.41
C ILE A 25 -5.01 -12.59 23.17
N LEU A 26 -4.26 -13.45 22.48
CA LEU A 26 -3.27 -14.32 23.11
C LEU A 26 -2.23 -13.50 23.88
N PHE A 27 -1.66 -12.47 23.27
CA PHE A 27 -0.73 -11.57 23.96
C PHE A 27 -1.36 -10.93 25.21
N PHE A 28 -2.61 -10.48 25.17
CA PHE A 28 -3.26 -9.94 26.36
C PHE A 28 -3.56 -11.01 27.43
N ILE A 29 -3.93 -12.22 27.02
CA ILE A 29 -4.10 -13.36 27.93
C ILE A 29 -2.78 -13.69 28.63
N SER A 30 -1.63 -13.54 27.95
CA SER A 30 -0.33 -13.80 28.57
C SER A 30 -0.07 -12.88 29.76
N VAL A 31 -0.54 -11.63 29.72
CA VAL A 31 -0.39 -10.64 30.79
C VAL A 31 -1.13 -11.01 32.07
N ILE A 32 -2.12 -11.91 31.99
CA ILE A 32 -2.88 -12.38 33.17
C ILE A 32 -2.01 -13.29 34.06
N PHE A 33 -1.02 -13.98 33.48
CA PHE A 33 -0.17 -14.91 34.21
C PHE A 33 0.99 -14.18 34.91
N SER A 34 1.20 -14.44 36.20
CA SER A 34 2.29 -13.85 36.96
C SER A 34 3.60 -14.61 36.72
N THR A 35 4.68 -13.90 36.42
CA THR A 35 5.99 -14.52 36.18
C THR A 35 6.73 -14.94 37.45
N TYR A 36 6.20 -14.59 38.64
CA TYR A 36 6.94 -14.66 39.91
C TYR A 36 6.28 -15.54 40.99
N THR A 37 5.16 -16.18 40.67
CA THR A 37 4.38 -17.04 41.60
C THR A 37 4.79 -18.51 41.49
N SER A 38 4.83 -19.05 40.27
CA SER A 38 5.16 -20.44 40.00
C SER A 38 5.80 -20.61 38.62
N TYR A 39 6.53 -21.72 38.43
CA TYR A 39 7.07 -22.08 37.11
C TYR A 39 5.97 -22.19 36.06
N LEU A 40 4.84 -22.83 36.41
CA LEU A 40 3.74 -23.06 35.48
C LEU A 40 3.17 -21.73 34.95
N GLU A 41 2.94 -20.76 35.84
CA GLU A 41 2.47 -19.43 35.43
C GLU A 41 3.52 -18.70 34.59
N CYS A 42 4.81 -18.76 34.94
CA CYS A 42 5.84 -18.17 34.09
C CYS A 42 5.93 -18.83 32.70
N SER A 43 5.81 -20.16 32.63
CA SER A 43 5.83 -20.93 31.39
C SER A 43 4.63 -20.61 30.50
N MET A 44 3.44 -20.47 31.09
CA MET A 44 2.24 -20.03 30.38
C MET A 44 2.37 -18.59 29.89
N HIS A 45 2.85 -17.67 30.73
CA HIS A 45 3.16 -16.29 30.34
C HIS A 45 4.10 -16.27 29.14
N PHE A 46 5.25 -16.93 29.24
CA PHE A 46 6.27 -17.01 28.19
C PHE A 46 5.70 -17.57 26.88
N SER A 47 5.06 -18.75 26.93
CA SER A 47 4.59 -19.43 25.73
C SER A 47 3.48 -18.65 25.04
N ILE A 48 2.46 -18.20 25.78
CA ILE A 48 1.31 -17.50 25.22
C ILE A 48 1.73 -16.12 24.68
N LYS A 49 2.63 -15.40 25.37
CA LYS A 49 3.21 -14.13 24.91
C LYS A 49 3.84 -14.28 23.53
N HIS A 50 4.79 -15.20 23.39
CA HIS A 50 5.55 -15.36 22.15
C HIS A 50 4.72 -15.96 21.02
N ILE A 51 3.80 -16.88 21.31
CA ILE A 51 2.85 -17.40 20.32
C ILE A 51 1.97 -16.25 19.79
N GLY A 52 1.43 -15.40 20.67
CA GLY A 52 0.60 -14.27 20.29
C GLY A 52 1.33 -13.24 19.43
N ILE A 53 2.51 -12.78 19.88
CA ILE A 53 3.33 -11.80 19.15
C ILE A 53 3.79 -12.36 17.81
N THR A 54 4.31 -13.59 17.78
CA THR A 54 4.79 -14.21 16.55
C THR A 54 3.66 -14.41 15.54
N LEU A 55 2.43 -14.74 15.97
CA LEU A 55 1.26 -14.80 15.10
C LEU A 55 0.98 -13.47 14.41
N VAL A 56 0.99 -12.38 15.17
CA VAL A 56 0.79 -11.02 14.64
C VAL A 56 1.89 -10.68 13.62
N LEU A 57 3.16 -10.96 13.94
CA LEU A 57 4.29 -10.70 13.06
C LEU A 57 4.23 -11.52 11.76
N ILE A 58 3.83 -12.80 11.83
CA ILE A 58 3.67 -13.64 10.63
C ILE A 58 2.57 -13.11 9.72
N ILE A 59 1.45 -12.64 10.29
CA ILE A 59 0.38 -12.04 9.51
C ILE A 59 0.88 -10.76 8.82
N PHE A 60 1.60 -9.89 9.53
CA PHE A 60 2.22 -8.70 8.95
C PHE A 60 3.19 -9.06 7.83
N TYR A 61 4.04 -10.07 8.04
CA TYR A 61 4.96 -10.56 7.03
C TYR A 61 4.23 -11.09 5.80
N ILE A 62 3.12 -11.82 5.95
CA ILE A 62 2.29 -12.30 4.84
C ILE A 62 1.73 -11.10 4.05
N TYR A 63 1.15 -10.09 4.71
CA TYR A 63 0.61 -8.91 4.02
C TYR A 63 1.68 -8.14 3.23
N ILE A 64 2.84 -7.94 3.85
CA ILE A 64 3.95 -7.20 3.24
C ILE A 64 4.54 -8.01 2.09
N THR A 65 4.73 -9.32 2.25
CA THR A 65 5.28 -10.18 1.20
C THR A 65 4.30 -10.32 0.02
N LEU A 66 2.99 -10.42 0.29
CA LEU A 66 1.97 -10.38 -0.77
C LEU A 66 2.01 -9.05 -1.53
N GLY A 67 2.11 -7.92 -0.82
CA GLY A 67 2.29 -6.60 -1.42
C GLY A 67 3.57 -6.49 -2.25
N HIS A 68 4.65 -7.15 -1.82
CA HIS A 68 5.94 -7.16 -2.51
C HIS A 68 5.91 -7.96 -3.81
N GLU A 69 5.30 -9.15 -3.80
CA GLU A 69 5.23 -10.02 -4.98
C GLU A 69 4.16 -9.59 -6.00
N LEU A 70 3.06 -9.01 -5.54
CA LEU A 70 1.94 -8.57 -6.40
C LEU A 70 2.04 -7.09 -6.80
N GLY A 71 2.83 -6.29 -6.08
CA GLY A 71 3.00 -4.87 -6.38
C GLY A 71 3.58 -4.67 -7.77
N ILE A 72 2.95 -3.80 -8.56
CA ILE A 72 3.48 -3.41 -9.86
C ILE A 72 4.45 -2.26 -9.63
N THR A 73 5.75 -2.56 -9.73
CA THR A 73 6.78 -1.54 -9.82
C THR A 73 6.71 -0.86 -11.18
N GLY A 74 5.76 0.06 -11.33
CA GLY A 74 5.85 1.06 -12.37
C GLY A 74 6.90 2.05 -11.94
N TYR A 75 8.07 2.06 -12.58
CA TYR A 75 8.81 3.31 -12.70
C TYR A 75 7.83 4.28 -13.36
N LEU A 76 7.25 5.18 -12.55
CA LEU A 76 6.51 6.33 -13.06
C LEU A 76 7.52 7.14 -13.85
N THR A 77 7.67 6.82 -15.13
CA THR A 77 8.22 7.77 -16.07
C THR A 77 7.31 8.98 -16.01
N ASP A 78 7.86 10.14 -15.66
CA ASP A 78 7.15 11.40 -15.37
C ASP A 78 6.08 11.81 -16.41
N ASN A 79 6.10 11.19 -17.58
CA ASN A 79 5.17 11.40 -18.68
C ASN A 79 3.81 10.69 -18.51
N ASP A 80 3.67 9.69 -17.64
CA ASP A 80 2.42 8.93 -17.43
C ASP A 80 1.64 9.36 -16.19
N LYS A 81 1.78 10.64 -15.79
CA LYS A 81 1.01 11.32 -14.73
C LYS A 81 -0.52 11.33 -14.92
N LYS A 82 -1.08 10.57 -15.87
CA LYS A 82 -2.54 10.45 -16.08
C LYS A 82 -3.15 9.13 -15.65
N ILE A 83 -2.36 8.11 -15.28
CA ILE A 83 -2.89 6.91 -14.63
C ILE A 83 -2.92 7.13 -13.11
N TYR A 84 -3.39 8.30 -12.68
CA TYR A 84 -3.79 8.44 -11.29
C TYR A 84 -5.11 7.72 -11.13
N LEU A 85 -5.06 6.63 -10.36
CA LEU A 85 -6.11 6.29 -9.41
C LEU A 85 -7.51 6.42 -10.02
N VAL A 86 -7.86 5.45 -10.86
CA VAL A 86 -9.24 4.96 -10.92
C VAL A 86 -9.52 4.37 -9.52
N ASN A 87 -9.68 5.25 -8.55
CA ASN A 87 -10.41 4.97 -7.33
C ASN A 87 -11.76 4.50 -7.85
N SER A 88 -12.00 3.20 -7.73
CA SER A 88 -13.31 2.61 -7.73
C SER A 88 -14.09 3.09 -6.49
N LEU A 89 -14.23 4.40 -6.33
CA LEU A 89 -15.47 4.97 -5.83
C LEU A 89 -16.31 5.12 -7.10
N SER A 90 -17.14 4.13 -7.36
CA SER A 90 -18.24 4.28 -8.31
C SER A 90 -19.04 5.50 -7.87
N VAL A 91 -18.95 6.58 -8.64
CA VAL A 91 -19.75 7.81 -8.52
C VAL A 91 -21.20 7.53 -8.98
N ASP A 92 -21.61 6.27 -9.06
CA ASP A 92 -23.01 5.85 -9.25
C ASP A 92 -23.90 6.16 -8.02
N SER A 93 -23.43 6.97 -7.08
CA SER A 93 -24.21 7.50 -5.95
C SER A 93 -24.52 9.01 -6.04
N PHE A 94 -24.18 9.68 -7.15
CA PHE A 94 -24.52 11.10 -7.38
C PHE A 94 -25.45 11.36 -8.57
N GLU A 95 -26.17 10.34 -9.06
CA GLU A 95 -27.17 10.47 -10.13
C GLU A 95 -28.52 11.04 -9.64
N SER A 96 -28.49 11.95 -8.65
CA SER A 96 -29.68 12.72 -8.24
C SER A 96 -29.33 14.12 -7.76
N ILE A 97 -28.65 14.91 -8.60
CA ILE A 97 -28.78 16.37 -8.56
C ILE A 97 -29.06 16.83 -9.98
N ASP A 98 -30.31 16.70 -10.38
CA ASP A 98 -30.92 17.56 -11.39
C ASP A 98 -30.93 18.98 -10.84
N SER A 99 -30.05 19.85 -11.33
CA SER A 99 -30.36 21.25 -11.65
C SER A 99 -29.13 22.02 -12.14
N ASN A 100 -29.26 22.59 -13.34
CA ASN A 100 -28.53 23.75 -13.86
C ASN A 100 -27.05 23.59 -14.21
N ILE A 101 -26.79 22.81 -15.27
CA ILE A 101 -25.55 22.89 -16.07
C ILE A 101 -25.83 23.79 -17.29
N SER A 102 -25.98 25.09 -17.06
CA SER A 102 -25.84 26.11 -18.13
C SER A 102 -24.67 27.06 -17.91
N ASP A 103 -24.08 27.10 -16.71
CA ASP A 103 -23.18 28.20 -16.35
C ASP A 103 -21.69 27.81 -16.30
N ILE A 104 -21.34 26.56 -16.63
CA ILE A 104 -19.95 26.07 -16.52
C ILE A 104 -19.14 26.22 -17.83
N TYR A 105 -19.78 26.60 -18.96
CA TYR A 105 -19.06 26.74 -20.24
C TYR A 105 -18.21 28.01 -20.40
N ASN A 106 -18.18 28.93 -19.43
CA ASN A 106 -17.46 30.20 -19.56
C ASN A 106 -16.09 30.30 -18.86
N ILE A 107 -15.58 29.24 -18.21
CA ILE A 107 -14.31 29.33 -17.45
C ILE A 107 -13.09 28.77 -18.21
N LEU A 108 -13.28 28.13 -19.36
CA LEU A 108 -12.19 27.44 -20.09
C LEU A 108 -11.50 28.25 -21.21
N SER A 109 -11.77 29.56 -21.34
CA SER A 109 -11.19 30.40 -22.41
C SER A 109 -10.04 31.31 -21.97
N LEU A 110 -9.58 31.26 -20.72
CA LEU A 110 -8.50 32.14 -20.24
C LEU A 110 -7.32 31.32 -19.72
N ASN A 111 -6.37 31.00 -20.59
CA ASN A 111 -4.94 30.81 -20.27
C ASN A 111 -4.16 30.42 -21.53
N ASN A 112 -3.94 31.40 -22.41
CA ASN A 112 -2.91 31.36 -23.44
C ASN A 112 -2.24 32.74 -23.50
N SER A 113 -1.38 33.03 -22.54
CA SER A 113 -0.41 34.13 -22.62
C SER A 113 0.63 34.02 -21.51
N ALA A 114 1.79 33.43 -21.82
CA ALA A 114 3.08 33.80 -21.22
C ALA A 114 4.20 33.01 -21.91
N SER A 115 4.71 33.57 -22.99
CA SER A 115 6.05 33.31 -23.51
C SER A 115 7.08 34.08 -22.69
N SER A 116 8.09 33.40 -22.13
CA SER A 116 9.41 34.01 -21.88
C SER A 116 10.51 32.94 -21.70
N SER A 117 11.18 32.67 -22.81
CA SER A 117 12.64 32.62 -23.03
C SER A 117 13.64 32.56 -21.84
N ILE A 118 14.68 31.73 -22.05
CA ILE A 118 16.11 31.89 -21.65
C ILE A 118 16.42 31.46 -20.18
N ASN A 119 17.31 30.51 -19.86
CA ASN A 119 18.73 30.42 -20.20
C ASN A 119 19.36 29.05 -19.87
N SER A 120 20.43 28.74 -20.59
CA SER A 120 21.32 27.58 -20.46
C SER A 120 22.13 27.55 -19.16
N LEU A 121 22.37 26.37 -18.59
CA LEU A 121 23.60 26.13 -17.84
C LEU A 121 24.08 24.68 -17.95
N HIS A 122 25.32 24.57 -18.41
CA HIS A 122 26.15 23.38 -18.45
C HIS A 122 26.41 22.81 -17.06
N SER A 123 26.24 21.50 -16.90
CA SER A 123 27.13 20.72 -16.04
C SER A 123 27.36 19.34 -16.66
N ARG A 124 28.62 19.13 -16.98
CA ARG A 124 29.24 17.98 -17.62
C ARG A 124 29.67 17.04 -16.50
N GLU A 125 29.14 15.82 -16.46
CA GLU A 125 29.78 14.76 -15.69
C GLU A 125 29.55 13.40 -16.33
N ASN A 126 30.66 12.66 -16.43
CA ASN A 126 30.83 11.46 -17.23
C ASN A 126 30.28 10.25 -16.47
N SER A 127 29.49 9.42 -17.16
CA SER A 127 29.37 8.01 -16.79
C SER A 127 29.25 7.17 -18.06
N GLU A 128 30.33 6.47 -18.39
CA GLU A 128 30.34 5.38 -19.35
C GLU A 128 29.36 4.30 -18.88
N VAL A 129 28.28 4.10 -19.63
CA VAL A 129 27.37 2.96 -19.46
C VAL A 129 27.15 2.32 -20.83
N ASN A 130 27.48 1.02 -20.89
CA ASN A 130 27.42 0.13 -22.04
C ASN A 130 26.16 0.27 -22.91
N ILE A 131 26.32 0.87 -24.09
CA ILE A 131 25.34 0.93 -25.16
C ILE A 131 25.54 -0.30 -26.06
N SER A 132 24.82 -1.40 -25.77
CA SER A 132 24.73 -2.51 -26.73
C SER A 132 23.33 -3.12 -26.88
N LYS A 133 22.28 -2.51 -26.31
CA LYS A 133 20.89 -2.98 -26.47
C LYS A 133 19.84 -1.94 -26.86
N MET A 134 20.24 -0.70 -27.16
CA MET A 134 19.30 0.40 -27.43
C MET A 134 19.06 0.69 -28.94
N LYS A 135 19.52 -0.20 -29.84
CA LYS A 135 19.45 0.02 -31.29
C LYS A 135 18.08 -0.28 -31.92
N THR A 136 17.24 -1.11 -31.31
CA THR A 136 15.99 -1.56 -31.95
C THR A 136 14.81 -0.61 -31.78
N ASP A 137 14.73 0.16 -30.70
CA ASP A 137 13.55 1.01 -30.44
C ASP A 137 13.63 2.37 -31.17
N ASN A 138 14.85 2.89 -31.39
CA ASN A 138 15.07 4.12 -32.17
C ASN A 138 14.83 3.91 -33.68
N GLU A 139 15.10 2.72 -34.22
CA GLU A 139 14.80 2.39 -35.62
C GLU A 139 13.28 2.31 -35.87
N LEU A 140 12.50 1.83 -34.89
CA LEU A 140 11.04 1.78 -35.00
C LEU A 140 10.41 3.19 -34.95
N PHE A 141 10.93 4.07 -34.10
CA PHE A 141 10.46 5.46 -34.02
C PHE A 141 10.85 6.26 -35.28
N SER A 142 12.05 6.01 -35.81
CA SER A 142 12.52 6.54 -37.10
C SER A 142 11.61 6.14 -38.25
N ALA A 143 11.26 4.86 -38.36
CA ALA A 143 10.36 4.33 -39.39
C ALA A 143 8.94 4.90 -39.27
N LYS A 144 8.44 5.10 -38.04
CA LYS A 144 7.11 5.70 -37.79
C LYS A 144 7.06 7.16 -38.23
N ASN A 145 8.13 7.92 -37.98
CA ASN A 145 8.24 9.32 -38.39
C ASN A 145 8.44 9.49 -39.90
N THR A 146 9.13 8.56 -40.57
CA THR A 146 9.26 8.59 -42.04
C THR A 146 7.93 8.27 -42.75
N ILE A 147 7.13 7.35 -42.20
CA ILE A 147 5.78 7.05 -42.76
C ILE A 147 4.83 8.25 -42.58
N LEU A 148 4.89 8.96 -41.44
CA LEU A 148 4.09 10.16 -41.20
C LEU A 148 4.50 11.32 -42.12
N LYS A 149 5.80 11.60 -42.26
CA LYS A 149 6.32 12.66 -43.15
C LYS A 149 6.01 12.41 -44.62
N ASN A 150 6.07 11.15 -45.08
CA ASN A 150 5.72 10.82 -46.46
C ASN A 150 4.23 10.99 -46.74
N ASN A 151 3.35 10.79 -45.76
CA ASN A 151 1.91 11.00 -45.93
C ASN A 151 1.51 12.49 -45.90
N GLU A 152 2.17 13.32 -45.09
CA GLU A 152 1.97 14.78 -45.12
C GLU A 152 2.35 15.38 -46.48
N ASN A 153 3.43 14.91 -47.10
CA ASN A 153 3.85 15.37 -48.42
C ASN A 153 2.85 14.99 -49.54
N VAL A 154 2.15 13.85 -49.42
CA VAL A 154 1.10 13.45 -50.37
C VAL A 154 -0.17 14.29 -50.19
N LEU A 155 -0.55 14.59 -48.94
CA LEU A 155 -1.68 15.48 -48.63
C LEU A 155 -1.42 16.93 -49.08
N ASN A 156 -0.21 17.44 -48.89
CA ASN A 156 0.19 18.78 -49.35
C ASN A 156 0.31 18.90 -50.88
N LYS A 157 0.60 17.81 -51.60
CA LYS A 157 0.53 17.81 -53.07
C LYS A 157 -0.91 17.83 -53.58
N GLN A 158 -1.86 17.21 -52.86
CA GLN A 158 -3.27 17.22 -53.24
C GLN A 158 -3.98 18.54 -52.92
N SER A 159 -3.63 19.23 -51.83
CA SER A 159 -4.19 20.56 -51.53
C SER A 159 -3.79 21.59 -52.60
N LYS A 160 -2.52 21.58 -53.04
CA LYS A 160 -2.03 22.47 -54.11
C LYS A 160 -2.68 22.23 -55.48
N SER A 161 -3.18 21.02 -55.76
CA SER A 161 -3.97 20.77 -56.98
C SER A 161 -5.42 21.25 -56.87
N LEU A 162 -5.96 21.36 -55.66
CA LEU A 162 -7.31 21.86 -55.41
C LEU A 162 -7.37 23.39 -55.55
N ASP A 163 -6.35 24.09 -55.05
CA ASP A 163 -6.26 25.56 -55.15
C ASP A 163 -6.12 26.04 -56.61
N LYS A 164 -5.54 25.21 -57.49
CA LYS A 164 -5.48 25.49 -58.94
C LYS A 164 -6.84 25.34 -59.64
N LEU A 165 -7.78 24.55 -59.10
CA LEU A 165 -9.11 24.40 -59.68
C LEU A 165 -10.02 25.58 -59.32
N ASN A 166 -9.94 26.07 -58.08
CA ASN A 166 -10.76 27.20 -57.63
C ASN A 166 -10.46 28.50 -58.39
N ASN A 167 -9.23 28.70 -58.87
CA ASN A 167 -8.86 29.86 -59.68
C ASN A 167 -9.37 29.82 -61.13
N ILE A 168 -9.91 28.68 -61.60
CA ILE A 168 -10.51 28.55 -62.94
C ILE A 168 -12.02 28.87 -62.90
N GLU A 169 -12.66 28.78 -61.73
CA GLU A 169 -14.10 29.02 -61.56
C GLU A 169 -14.51 30.51 -61.60
N GLU A 170 -13.62 31.45 -61.26
CA GLU A 170 -13.96 32.88 -61.26
C GLU A 170 -14.10 33.51 -62.66
N ARG A 171 -13.80 32.77 -63.75
CA ARG A 171 -13.81 33.34 -65.11
C ARG A 171 -14.95 32.93 -66.02
N ASN A 172 -15.75 31.92 -65.68
CA ASN A 172 -16.81 31.42 -66.58
C ASN A 172 -18.18 31.45 -65.90
N GLY A 173 -18.98 32.44 -66.27
CA GLY A 173 -20.34 32.65 -65.79
C GLY A 173 -21.28 31.48 -66.11
N THR A 174 -21.98 31.05 -65.05
CA THR A 174 -23.37 30.58 -65.01
C THR A 174 -23.86 29.74 -66.18
N ASN A 175 -23.89 28.41 -66.00
CA ASN A 175 -25.09 27.56 -66.24
C ASN A 175 -24.90 26.04 -66.02
N ASN A 176 -23.87 25.56 -65.28
CA ASN A 176 -23.66 24.11 -65.06
C ASN A 176 -23.45 23.71 -63.58
N ILE A 177 -24.31 24.17 -62.69
CA ILE A 177 -24.24 23.91 -61.23
C ILE A 177 -24.43 22.41 -60.89
N ASN A 178 -25.27 21.67 -61.63
CA ASN A 178 -25.60 20.28 -61.29
C ASN A 178 -24.48 19.25 -61.55
N ILE A 179 -23.50 19.53 -62.42
CA ILE A 179 -22.40 18.59 -62.70
C ILE A 179 -21.35 18.63 -61.57
N TYR A 180 -21.17 19.80 -60.95
CA TYR A 180 -20.12 20.01 -59.96
C TYR A 180 -20.45 19.37 -58.59
N ASP A 181 -21.71 19.44 -58.17
CA ASP A 181 -22.16 18.80 -56.92
C ASP A 181 -22.01 17.27 -56.96
N ASN A 182 -22.19 16.67 -58.15
CA ASN A 182 -22.04 15.23 -58.32
C ASN A 182 -20.56 14.79 -58.24
N PHE A 183 -19.63 15.61 -58.74
CA PHE A 183 -18.19 15.38 -58.57
C PHE A 183 -17.73 15.60 -57.12
N ARG A 184 -18.25 16.62 -56.44
CA ARG A 184 -17.93 16.92 -55.04
C ARG A 184 -18.36 15.78 -54.10
N ASN A 185 -19.57 15.24 -54.31
CA ASN A 185 -20.08 14.14 -53.51
C ASN A 185 -19.29 12.84 -53.72
N LYS A 186 -18.92 12.50 -54.96
CA LYS A 186 -18.06 11.32 -55.24
C LYS A 186 -16.68 11.43 -54.61
N ASN A 187 -16.07 12.61 -54.60
CA ASN A 187 -14.78 12.82 -53.93
C ASN A 187 -14.88 12.72 -52.41
N LYS A 188 -15.97 13.20 -51.79
CA LYS A 188 -16.19 13.09 -50.35
C LYS A 188 -16.30 11.62 -49.91
N GLU A 189 -17.07 10.81 -50.64
CA GLU A 189 -17.22 9.38 -50.38
C GLU A 189 -15.89 8.64 -50.50
N TYR A 190 -15.09 8.96 -51.52
CA TYR A 190 -13.76 8.37 -51.70
C TYR A 190 -12.80 8.70 -50.54
N ILE A 191 -12.81 9.94 -50.05
CA ILE A 191 -11.99 10.37 -48.91
C ILE A 191 -12.41 9.65 -47.63
N GLU A 192 -13.71 9.53 -47.35
CA GLU A 192 -14.19 8.81 -46.17
C GLU A 192 -13.86 7.32 -46.22
N LYS A 193 -14.03 6.68 -47.38
CA LYS A 193 -13.67 5.26 -47.56
C LYS A 193 -12.18 5.02 -47.32
N ARG A 194 -11.32 5.97 -47.74
CA ARG A 194 -9.88 5.92 -47.48
C ARG A 194 -9.53 6.18 -46.01
N ARG A 195 -10.23 7.09 -45.32
CA ARG A 195 -10.07 7.31 -43.87
C ARG A 195 -10.48 6.09 -43.06
N MET A 196 -11.60 5.45 -43.40
CA MET A 196 -12.04 4.22 -42.76
C MET A 196 -11.04 3.08 -42.96
N SER A 197 -10.50 2.90 -44.17
CA SER A 197 -9.51 1.83 -44.40
C SER A 197 -8.19 2.11 -43.66
N LEU A 198 -7.75 3.37 -43.59
CA LEU A 198 -6.56 3.76 -42.84
C LEU A 198 -6.75 3.55 -41.33
N SER A 199 -7.88 3.97 -40.77
CA SER A 199 -8.24 3.74 -39.37
C SER A 199 -8.26 2.24 -39.04
N TYR A 200 -8.86 1.42 -39.90
CA TYR A 200 -8.85 -0.03 -39.75
C TYR A 200 -7.43 -0.61 -39.79
N MET A 201 -6.57 -0.15 -40.71
CA MET A 201 -5.17 -0.62 -40.78
C MET A 201 -4.35 -0.18 -39.57
N ILE A 202 -4.53 1.04 -39.08
CA ILE A 202 -3.87 1.55 -37.86
C ILE A 202 -4.32 0.73 -36.65
N ASN A 203 -5.63 0.52 -36.48
CA ASN A 203 -6.17 -0.29 -35.37
C ASN A 203 -5.71 -1.76 -35.46
N LYS A 204 -5.61 -2.33 -36.67
CA LYS A 204 -5.11 -3.69 -36.87
C LYS A 204 -3.61 -3.81 -36.59
N ALA A 205 -2.81 -2.81 -36.96
CA ALA A 205 -1.39 -2.77 -36.69
C ALA A 205 -1.09 -2.59 -35.18
N LEU A 206 -1.80 -1.68 -34.51
CA LEU A 206 -1.72 -1.49 -33.06
C LEU A 206 -2.15 -2.77 -32.32
N ASN A 207 -3.28 -3.38 -32.72
CA ASN A 207 -3.76 -4.61 -32.11
C ASN A 207 -2.86 -5.83 -32.33
N LYS A 208 -2.05 -5.88 -33.41
CA LYS A 208 -1.13 -7.00 -33.64
C LYS A 208 0.11 -6.93 -32.75
N ASN A 209 0.63 -5.74 -32.50
CA ASN A 209 1.80 -5.57 -31.63
C ASN A 209 1.45 -5.70 -30.15
N ASP A 210 0.24 -5.30 -29.74
CA ASP A 210 -0.18 -5.36 -28.34
C ASP A 210 -0.49 -6.79 -27.85
N LYS A 211 -0.99 -7.67 -28.73
CA LYS A 211 -1.30 -9.07 -28.35
C LYS A 211 -0.09 -9.85 -27.83
N GLY A 212 1.10 -9.60 -28.36
CA GLY A 212 2.34 -10.23 -27.89
C GLY A 212 2.79 -9.75 -26.51
N LYS A 213 2.66 -8.45 -26.23
CA LYS A 213 3.07 -7.84 -24.95
C LYS A 213 2.07 -8.16 -23.83
N MET A 214 0.77 -8.18 -24.14
CA MET A 214 -0.28 -8.51 -23.17
C MET A 214 -0.15 -9.94 -22.63
N ASN A 215 0.25 -10.90 -23.47
CA ASN A 215 0.46 -12.29 -23.06
C ASN A 215 1.65 -12.45 -22.09
N LYS A 216 2.75 -11.69 -22.28
CA LYS A 216 3.90 -11.72 -21.35
C LYS A 216 3.53 -11.21 -19.97
N ASN A 217 2.79 -10.09 -19.89
CA ASN A 217 2.35 -9.54 -18.60
C ASN A 217 1.41 -10.49 -17.84
N LYS A 218 0.48 -11.14 -18.55
CA LYS A 218 -0.42 -12.13 -17.95
C LYS A 218 0.35 -13.34 -17.39
N GLN A 219 1.37 -13.82 -18.10
CA GLN A 219 2.23 -14.90 -17.62
C GLN A 219 3.03 -14.50 -16.37
N ASN A 220 3.56 -13.28 -16.32
CA ASN A 220 4.29 -12.77 -15.16
C ASN A 220 3.38 -12.66 -13.92
N ILE A 221 2.17 -12.12 -14.07
CA ILE A 221 1.20 -12.03 -12.97
C ILE A 221 0.85 -13.42 -12.43
N HIS A 222 0.58 -14.38 -13.33
CA HIS A 222 0.28 -15.76 -12.92
C HIS A 222 1.46 -16.42 -12.19
N LYS A 223 2.70 -16.16 -12.61
CA LYS A 223 3.91 -16.64 -11.91
C LYS A 223 4.04 -16.02 -10.52
N ASN A 224 3.79 -14.72 -10.37
CA ASN A 224 3.85 -14.04 -9.08
C ASN A 224 2.75 -14.54 -8.13
N ILE A 225 1.54 -14.77 -8.62
CA ILE A 225 0.44 -15.36 -7.84
C ILE A 225 0.83 -16.76 -7.34
N LYS A 226 1.41 -17.61 -8.20
CA LYS A 226 1.91 -18.94 -7.78
C LYS A 226 2.97 -18.84 -6.69
N LYS A 227 3.92 -17.91 -6.82
CA LYS A 227 4.96 -17.67 -5.83
C LYS A 227 4.38 -17.18 -4.50
N ALA A 228 3.43 -16.26 -4.54
CA ALA A 228 2.69 -15.77 -3.37
C ALA A 228 1.94 -16.91 -2.64
N HIS A 229 1.25 -17.78 -3.38
CA HIS A 229 0.59 -18.96 -2.80
C HIS A 229 1.58 -19.94 -2.17
N SER A 230 2.73 -20.18 -2.80
CA SER A 230 3.78 -21.04 -2.25
C SER A 230 4.30 -20.50 -0.92
N LEU A 231 4.59 -19.20 -0.84
CA LEU A 231 5.06 -18.54 0.39
C LEU A 231 4.01 -18.57 1.51
N PHE A 232 2.73 -18.43 1.15
CA PHE A 232 1.64 -18.55 2.12
C PHE A 232 1.58 -19.97 2.69
N LEU A 233 1.69 -21.00 1.85
CA LEU A 233 1.66 -22.40 2.28
C LEU A 233 2.86 -22.74 3.17
N GLU A 234 4.05 -22.23 2.84
CA GLU A 234 5.25 -22.34 3.67
C GLU A 234 5.01 -21.77 5.08
N MET A 235 4.39 -20.59 5.19
CA MET A 235 4.08 -19.98 6.48
C MET A 235 3.03 -20.74 7.29
N VAL A 236 2.04 -21.33 6.62
CA VAL A 236 1.03 -22.18 7.27
C VAL A 236 1.65 -23.43 7.90
N ILE A 237 2.72 -23.96 7.31
CA ILE A 237 3.45 -25.12 7.85
C ILE A 237 4.45 -24.70 8.94
N LEU A 238 5.18 -23.60 8.74
CA LEU A 238 6.23 -23.15 9.66
C LEU A 238 5.67 -22.73 11.04
N TYR A 239 4.50 -22.10 11.07
CA TYR A 239 3.95 -21.56 12.32
C TYR A 239 3.56 -22.63 13.36
N PRO A 240 2.84 -23.71 13.03
CA PRO A 240 2.60 -24.82 13.96
C PRO A 240 3.89 -25.46 14.49
N LEU A 241 4.94 -25.56 13.66
CA LEU A 241 6.25 -26.06 14.09
C LEU A 241 6.91 -25.14 15.12
N PHE A 242 6.79 -23.82 14.94
CA PHE A 242 7.25 -22.84 15.94
C PHE A 242 6.50 -22.99 17.28
N ILE A 243 5.18 -23.18 17.26
CA ILE A 243 4.39 -23.42 18.47
C ILE A 243 4.88 -24.69 19.18
N LEU A 244 5.02 -25.79 18.43
CA LEU A 244 5.50 -27.07 18.98
C LEU A 244 6.90 -26.91 19.60
N PHE A 245 7.82 -26.22 18.92
CA PHE A 245 9.15 -25.93 19.44
C PHE A 245 9.10 -25.11 20.74
N THR A 246 8.24 -24.09 20.81
CA THR A 246 8.06 -23.25 22.01
C THR A 246 7.58 -24.09 23.19
N ILE A 247 6.60 -24.98 22.97
CA ILE A 247 6.07 -25.90 23.99
C ILE A 247 7.13 -26.91 24.44
N ILE A 248 7.88 -27.50 23.50
CA ILE A 248 8.96 -28.45 23.83
C ILE A 248 10.04 -27.75 24.66
N LEU A 249 10.43 -26.52 24.29
CA LEU A 249 11.41 -25.74 25.03
C LEU A 249 10.91 -25.44 26.45
N ALA A 250 9.66 -24.98 26.60
CA ALA A 250 9.04 -24.75 27.89
C ALA A 250 8.98 -26.03 28.76
N ASN A 251 8.73 -27.20 28.18
CA ASN A 251 8.75 -28.47 28.94
C ASN A 251 10.17 -28.96 29.25
N ALA A 252 11.14 -28.72 28.36
CA ALA A 252 12.53 -29.10 28.60
C ALA A 252 13.13 -28.31 29.76
N TYR A 253 12.85 -27.00 29.82
CA TYR A 253 13.27 -26.17 30.95
C TYR A 253 12.60 -26.59 32.26
N PHE A 254 11.34 -27.03 32.23
CA PHE A 254 10.66 -27.56 33.42
C PHE A 254 11.42 -28.75 34.01
N TYR A 255 11.83 -29.69 33.15
CA TYR A 255 12.52 -30.90 33.60
C TYR A 255 13.93 -30.59 34.14
N VAL A 256 14.65 -29.65 33.53
CA VAL A 256 16.00 -29.25 33.95
C VAL A 256 15.99 -28.47 35.26
N ASP A 257 14.95 -27.68 35.51
CA ASP A 257 14.86 -26.75 36.65
C ASP A 257 14.25 -27.37 37.91
N ASN A 258 13.89 -28.67 37.90
CA ASN A 258 13.35 -29.39 39.07
C ASN A 258 14.30 -29.51 40.28
N ASN A 259 15.46 -28.85 40.27
CA ASN A 259 16.29 -28.68 41.46
C ASN A 259 15.78 -27.46 42.26
N GLU A 260 14.75 -27.69 43.07
CA GLU A 260 13.92 -26.66 43.74
C GLU A 260 14.68 -25.59 44.53
N GLU A 261 15.80 -25.93 45.17
CA GLU A 261 16.49 -25.04 46.11
C GLU A 261 17.08 -23.74 45.49
N LYS A 262 17.28 -23.68 44.18
CA LYS A 262 17.93 -22.51 43.53
C LYS A 262 16.96 -21.44 43.02
N THR A 263 15.65 -21.67 43.11
CA THR A 263 14.68 -20.89 42.37
C THR A 263 13.94 -19.83 43.18
N ILE A 264 14.03 -19.86 44.51
CA ILE A 264 13.35 -18.89 45.37
C ILE A 264 14.37 -17.84 45.83
N ILE A 265 14.13 -16.58 45.49
CA ILE A 265 14.94 -15.44 45.92
C ILE A 265 14.17 -14.58 46.91
N GLN A 266 14.84 -14.13 47.98
CA GLN A 266 14.25 -13.17 48.92
C GLN A 266 14.56 -11.75 48.47
N SER A 267 13.54 -10.91 48.40
CA SER A 267 13.67 -9.47 48.16
C SER A 267 14.20 -8.73 49.39
N LYS A 268 14.58 -7.46 49.20
CA LYS A 268 15.01 -6.57 50.29
C LYS A 268 13.92 -6.35 51.35
N ASN A 269 12.65 -6.45 50.95
CA ASN A 269 11.49 -6.32 51.84
C ASN A 269 11.16 -7.62 52.58
N GLY A 270 11.95 -8.67 52.41
CA GLY A 270 11.76 -9.97 53.05
C GLY A 270 10.74 -10.88 52.35
N GLN A 271 10.08 -10.41 51.28
CA GLN A 271 9.17 -11.22 50.47
C GLN A 271 9.95 -12.20 49.58
N TRP A 272 9.44 -13.43 49.44
CA TRP A 272 10.03 -14.48 48.62
C TRP A 272 9.37 -14.52 47.24
N PHE A 273 10.18 -14.63 46.20
CA PHE A 273 9.73 -14.67 44.81
C PHE A 273 10.36 -15.83 44.06
N TYR A 274 9.59 -16.41 43.15
CA TYR A 274 10.11 -17.39 42.19
C TYR A 274 10.91 -16.67 41.10
N LYS A 275 12.18 -17.08 40.91
CA LYS A 275 13.05 -16.60 39.84
C LYS A 275 12.83 -17.46 38.60
N CYS A 276 12.17 -16.91 37.60
CA CYS A 276 11.85 -17.65 36.39
C CYS A 276 13.08 -18.02 35.56
N SER A 277 13.30 -19.32 35.34
CA SER A 277 14.38 -19.85 34.52
C SER A 277 14.23 -19.54 33.01
N LEU A 278 13.02 -19.21 32.56
CA LEU A 278 12.72 -18.83 31.17
C LEU A 278 13.07 -17.37 30.82
N GLU A 279 13.61 -16.57 31.75
CA GLU A 279 14.01 -15.19 31.48
C GLU A 279 15.10 -15.09 30.40
N LYS A 280 16.07 -16.01 30.39
CA LYS A 280 17.13 -16.06 29.36
C LYS A 280 16.58 -16.38 27.97
N PRO A 281 15.78 -17.44 27.75
CA PRO A 281 15.18 -17.68 26.45
C PRO A 281 14.18 -16.59 26.04
N ASP A 282 13.48 -15.92 26.97
CA ASP A 282 12.62 -14.76 26.64
C ASP A 282 13.39 -13.65 25.91
N ILE A 283 14.61 -13.33 26.37
CA ILE A 283 15.48 -12.37 25.68
C ILE A 283 15.80 -12.83 24.24
N ALA A 284 16.09 -14.12 24.05
CA ALA A 284 16.40 -14.67 22.72
C ALA A 284 15.18 -14.61 21.78
N TYR A 285 13.97 -14.91 22.27
CA TYR A 285 12.75 -14.80 21.49
C TYR A 285 12.41 -13.34 21.16
N ASN A 286 12.54 -12.41 22.12
CA ASN A 286 12.36 -10.98 21.87
C ASN A 286 13.32 -10.48 20.77
N ALA A 287 14.57 -10.96 20.76
CA ALA A 287 15.54 -10.63 19.70
C ALA A 287 15.13 -11.20 18.33
N LEU A 288 14.63 -12.44 18.29
CA LEU A 288 14.10 -13.07 17.07
C LEU A 288 12.89 -12.30 16.52
N GLU A 289 11.97 -11.86 17.39
CA GLU A 289 10.81 -11.04 17.02
C GLU A 289 11.23 -9.70 16.42
N ILE A 290 12.21 -9.01 17.02
CA ILE A 290 12.79 -7.78 16.49
C ILE A 290 13.42 -8.04 15.11
N MET A 291 14.14 -9.15 14.93
CA MET A 291 14.71 -9.52 13.64
C MET A 291 13.63 -9.70 12.57
N ILE A 292 12.54 -10.39 12.88
CA ILE A 292 11.38 -10.53 11.97
C ILE A 292 10.78 -9.15 11.63
N LEU A 293 10.64 -8.28 12.63
CA LEU A 293 10.12 -6.92 12.45
C LEU A 293 11.01 -6.07 11.53
N VAL A 294 12.33 -6.20 11.63
CA VAL A 294 13.29 -5.55 10.71
C VAL A 294 13.13 -6.08 9.28
N ILE A 295 12.96 -7.39 9.08
CA ILE A 295 12.69 -7.97 7.76
C ILE A 295 11.38 -7.39 7.17
N ILE A 296 10.34 -7.25 7.99
CA ILE A 296 9.07 -6.63 7.61
C ILE A 296 9.29 -5.19 7.15
N LEU A 297 10.11 -4.39 7.84
CA LEU A 297 10.40 -3.01 7.45
C LEU A 297 11.19 -2.91 6.15
N ILE A 298 12.20 -3.75 5.96
CA ILE A 298 13.01 -3.76 4.72
C ILE A 298 12.11 -4.03 3.52
N LYS A 299 11.27 -5.07 3.59
CA LYS A 299 10.31 -5.38 2.52
C LYS A 299 9.21 -4.33 2.41
N GLY A 300 8.70 -3.82 3.52
CA GLY A 300 7.65 -2.81 3.56
C GLY A 300 8.05 -1.50 2.88
N LYS A 301 9.31 -1.07 3.03
CA LYS A 301 9.86 0.10 2.33
C LYS A 301 9.72 -0.03 0.81
N TYR A 302 10.05 -1.21 0.26
CA TYR A 302 9.88 -1.47 -1.17
C TYR A 302 8.40 -1.42 -1.58
N VAL A 303 7.53 -2.05 -0.78
CA VAL A 303 6.09 -2.10 -1.06
C VAL A 303 5.46 -0.71 -1.09
N ILE A 304 5.88 0.20 -0.22
CA ILE A 304 5.37 1.59 -0.22
C ILE A 304 5.67 2.34 -1.53
N MET A 305 6.74 1.97 -2.23
CA MET A 305 7.07 2.54 -3.54
C MET A 305 6.28 1.92 -4.70
N CYS A 306 5.57 0.81 -4.48
CA CYS A 306 4.77 0.16 -5.50
C CYS A 306 3.43 0.86 -5.70
N ASN A 307 3.00 0.94 -6.95
CA ASN A 307 1.63 1.34 -7.28
C ASN A 307 0.67 0.17 -7.00
N CYS A 308 -0.59 0.49 -6.69
CA CYS A 308 -1.66 -0.48 -6.44
C CYS A 308 -1.49 -1.36 -5.20
N VAL A 309 -0.95 -0.80 -4.10
CA VAL A 309 -0.81 -1.51 -2.82
C VAL A 309 -2.03 -1.30 -1.93
N PHE A 310 -2.40 -2.34 -1.19
CA PHE A 310 -3.47 -2.28 -0.21
C PHE A 310 -3.16 -1.25 0.88
N LYS A 311 -4.13 -0.39 1.22
CA LYS A 311 -3.97 0.61 2.30
C LYS A 311 -3.53 -0.01 3.63
N CYS A 312 -3.95 -1.24 3.92
CA CYS A 312 -3.53 -1.95 5.13
C CYS A 312 -2.01 -2.15 5.21
N THR A 313 -1.32 -2.38 4.09
CA THR A 313 0.13 -2.61 4.08
C THR A 313 0.92 -1.35 4.46
N PHE A 314 0.41 -0.16 4.11
CA PHE A 314 0.96 1.11 4.60
C PHE A 314 0.84 1.22 6.12
N TYR A 315 -0.33 0.91 6.68
CA TYR A 315 -0.53 0.96 8.13
C TYR A 315 0.32 -0.05 8.88
N ILE A 316 0.50 -1.26 8.33
CA ILE A 316 1.41 -2.26 8.89
C ILE A 316 2.83 -1.72 8.96
N TYR A 317 3.34 -1.13 7.87
CA TYR A 317 4.68 -0.55 7.85
C TYR A 317 4.87 0.55 8.89
N TYR A 318 3.95 1.52 8.97
CA TYR A 318 4.03 2.58 9.96
C TYR A 318 3.91 2.05 11.40
N SER A 319 3.03 1.08 11.63
CA SER A 319 2.90 0.40 12.92
C SER A 319 4.22 -0.30 13.31
N SER A 320 4.91 -0.94 12.36
CA SER A 320 6.22 -1.56 12.60
C SER A 320 7.29 -0.53 12.98
N ILE A 321 7.30 0.66 12.37
CA ILE A 321 8.22 1.75 12.77
C ILE A 321 7.93 2.17 14.22
N ILE A 322 6.66 2.38 14.55
CA ILE A 322 6.23 2.77 15.90
C ILE A 322 6.60 1.68 16.91
N ALA A 323 6.41 0.41 16.58
CA ALA A 323 6.78 -0.72 17.43
C ALA A 323 8.29 -0.77 17.72
N ILE A 324 9.17 -0.50 16.74
CA ILE A 324 10.62 -0.42 16.98
C ILE A 324 10.97 0.80 17.83
N ALA A 325 10.40 1.97 17.53
CA ALA A 325 10.72 3.21 18.24
C ALA A 325 10.25 3.20 19.70
N LEU A 326 9.04 2.68 19.94
CA LEU A 326 8.42 2.66 21.28
C LEU A 326 8.69 1.38 22.06
N GLY A 327 9.03 0.27 21.40
CA GLY A 327 9.25 -1.04 22.04
C GLY A 327 10.22 -0.99 23.22
N PRO A 328 11.43 -0.41 23.07
CA PRO A 328 12.37 -0.28 24.18
C PRO A 328 11.81 0.54 25.35
N LEU A 329 10.97 1.54 25.09
CA LEU A 329 10.40 2.39 26.14
C LEU A 329 9.42 1.64 27.05
N ILE A 330 8.78 0.58 26.54
CA ILE A 330 7.82 -0.24 27.31
C ILE A 330 8.55 -1.03 28.41
N ASN A 331 9.80 -1.43 28.18
CA ASN A 331 10.59 -2.18 29.17
C ASN A 331 11.34 -1.27 30.15
N LYS A 332 11.20 0.05 30.04
CA LYS A 332 11.89 0.98 30.93
C LYS A 332 11.07 1.22 32.19
N CYS A 333 11.68 0.93 33.33
CA CYS A 333 11.14 1.27 34.65
C CYS A 333 11.12 2.79 34.81
N ILE A 334 9.92 3.38 34.97
CA ILE A 334 9.76 4.84 35.07
C ILE A 334 10.37 5.37 36.37
N LEU A 335 10.21 4.64 37.48
CA LEU A 335 10.69 5.04 38.81
C LEU A 335 12.22 5.16 38.87
N HIS A 336 12.92 4.14 38.39
CA HIS A 336 14.39 4.06 38.50
C HIS A 336 15.12 4.41 37.20
N ASN A 337 14.38 4.79 36.16
CA ASN A 337 14.93 5.09 34.84
C ASN A 337 15.85 3.98 34.28
N SER A 338 15.60 2.72 34.68
CA SER A 338 16.45 1.54 34.42
C SER A 338 15.67 0.45 33.69
N PHE A 339 16.35 -0.36 32.87
CA PHE A 339 15.77 -1.50 32.15
C PHE A 339 15.78 -2.80 32.97
N THR A 340 16.48 -2.81 34.11
CA THR A 340 16.71 -4.00 34.95
C THR A 340 16.25 -3.79 36.38
N CYS A 341 15.38 -2.81 36.64
CA CYS A 341 14.87 -2.57 37.98
C CYS A 341 13.98 -3.76 38.40
N GLY A 342 14.16 -4.28 39.62
CA GLY A 342 13.27 -5.27 40.21
C GLY A 342 11.93 -4.70 40.66
N CYS A 343 11.60 -3.45 40.30
CA CYS A 343 10.49 -2.72 40.93
C CYS A 343 9.12 -3.17 40.44
N LYS A 344 9.05 -3.99 39.38
CA LYS A 344 7.84 -4.79 39.10
C LYS A 344 7.42 -5.67 40.29
N LEU A 345 8.37 -6.04 41.16
CA LEU A 345 8.11 -6.83 42.37
C LEU A 345 7.64 -5.97 43.55
N GLU A 346 7.84 -4.65 43.49
CA GLU A 346 7.55 -3.70 44.57
C GLU A 346 6.47 -2.68 44.17
N GLU A 347 5.80 -2.87 43.03
CA GLU A 347 4.70 -2.00 42.60
C GLU A 347 3.57 -2.09 43.62
N SER A 348 3.46 -1.07 44.48
CA SER A 348 2.29 -0.87 45.32
C SER A 348 1.09 -0.53 44.44
N ASP A 349 -0.09 -1.04 44.83
CA ASP A 349 -1.36 -0.84 44.11
C ASP A 349 -1.66 0.64 43.78
N GLU A 350 -1.11 1.57 44.56
CA GLU A 350 -1.25 3.03 44.39
C GLU A 350 -0.74 3.54 43.02
N ASN A 351 0.31 2.94 42.45
CA ASN A 351 0.84 3.37 41.15
C ASN A 351 -0.03 2.87 39.99
N LEU A 352 -0.67 1.72 40.14
CA LEU A 352 -1.54 1.13 39.13
C LEU A 352 -2.79 2.01 38.91
N GLU A 353 -3.36 2.55 39.99
CA GLU A 353 -4.53 3.42 39.93
C GLU A 353 -4.25 4.69 39.12
N LEU A 354 -3.09 5.32 39.30
CA LEU A 354 -2.68 6.50 38.53
C LEU A 354 -2.54 6.20 37.03
N ILE A 355 -1.98 5.04 36.68
CA ILE A 355 -1.83 4.62 35.28
C ILE A 355 -3.20 4.33 34.67
N ILE A 356 -4.04 3.54 35.34
CA ILE A 356 -5.41 3.22 34.90
C ILE A 356 -6.21 4.50 34.70
N LYS A 357 -6.13 5.46 35.63
CA LYS A 357 -6.80 6.76 35.53
C LYS A 357 -6.34 7.54 34.31
N LYS A 358 -5.03 7.60 34.03
CA LYS A 358 -4.48 8.23 32.80
C LYS A 358 -4.99 7.53 31.53
N TYR A 359 -5.02 6.20 31.51
CA TYR A 359 -5.55 5.43 30.37
C TYR A 359 -7.05 5.66 30.16
N ILE A 360 -7.87 5.69 31.21
CA ILE A 360 -9.30 5.98 31.12
C ILE A 360 -9.54 7.40 30.58
N ILE A 361 -8.76 8.38 31.04
CA ILE A 361 -8.83 9.76 30.53
C ILE A 361 -8.47 9.79 29.04
N PHE A 362 -7.37 9.14 28.64
CA PHE A 362 -6.95 9.05 27.25
C PHE A 362 -7.99 8.33 26.37
N TYR A 363 -8.59 7.24 26.86
CA TYR A 363 -9.64 6.52 26.15
C TYR A 363 -10.90 7.37 25.99
N LYS A 364 -11.35 8.05 27.06
CA LYS A 364 -12.48 9.00 27.00
C LYS A 364 -12.22 10.10 25.99
N PHE A 365 -11.00 10.63 25.95
CA PHE A 365 -10.56 11.63 24.99
C PHE A 365 -10.60 11.11 23.55
N CYS A 366 -10.10 9.89 23.30
CA CYS A 366 -10.12 9.29 21.97
C CYS A 366 -11.54 8.93 21.50
N SER A 367 -12.40 8.42 22.39
CA SER A 367 -13.75 7.93 22.09
C SER A 367 -14.82 9.01 21.94
N THR A 368 -14.59 10.24 22.40
CA THR A 368 -15.55 11.35 22.23
C THR A 368 -15.59 11.84 20.78
N ILE A 369 -16.43 11.23 19.94
CA ILE A 369 -16.55 11.63 18.52
C ILE A 369 -17.40 12.89 18.37
N PHE A 370 -18.37 13.07 19.27
CA PHE A 370 -19.32 14.17 19.25
C PHE A 370 -19.29 14.91 20.60
N ILE A 371 -19.38 16.24 20.55
CA ILE A 371 -19.66 17.06 21.73
C ILE A 371 -20.97 17.80 21.49
N ILE A 372 -21.85 17.77 22.49
CA ILE A 372 -23.07 18.57 22.51
C ILE A 372 -22.72 19.89 23.16
N ASN A 373 -22.73 20.98 22.39
CA ASN A 373 -22.48 22.31 22.91
C ASN A 373 -23.70 23.20 22.62
N HIS A 374 -24.33 23.73 23.67
CA HIS A 374 -25.58 24.50 23.57
C HIS A 374 -26.70 23.80 22.77
N GLY A 375 -26.90 22.51 22.99
CA GLY A 375 -27.92 21.71 22.30
C GLY A 375 -27.60 21.35 20.85
N LYS A 376 -26.44 21.76 20.31
CA LYS A 376 -25.97 21.38 18.97
C LYS A 376 -24.93 20.27 19.05
N ILE A 377 -25.13 19.19 18.30
CA ILE A 377 -24.16 18.11 18.16
C ILE A 377 -23.06 18.58 17.19
N LYS A 378 -21.80 18.67 17.67
CA LYS A 378 -20.64 19.01 16.84
C LYS A 378 -19.71 17.82 16.74
N TYR A 379 -19.40 17.40 15.50
CA TYR A 379 -18.36 16.42 15.23
C TYR A 379 -16.99 17.05 15.49
N ILE A 380 -16.14 16.37 16.26
CA ILE A 380 -14.79 16.86 16.57
C ILE A 380 -13.77 16.02 15.82
N ASN A 381 -13.05 16.69 14.91
CA ASN A 381 -11.90 16.11 14.24
C ASN A 381 -10.76 15.91 15.25
N MET A 382 -9.98 14.83 15.10
CA MET A 382 -8.78 14.54 15.87
C MET A 382 -7.83 15.75 15.97
N LYS A 383 -7.70 16.53 14.89
CA LYS A 383 -6.87 17.75 14.87
C LYS A 383 -7.33 18.81 15.89
N SER A 384 -8.65 19.03 16.00
CA SER A 384 -9.22 19.97 16.98
C SER A 384 -9.14 19.46 18.42
N LYS A 385 -9.05 18.14 18.64
CA LYS A 385 -8.85 17.59 19.99
C LYS A 385 -7.46 17.92 20.54
N LEU A 386 -6.44 17.75 19.71
CA LEU A 386 -5.04 18.02 20.09
C LEU A 386 -4.78 19.50 20.43
N SER A 387 -5.52 20.44 19.82
CA SER A 387 -5.40 21.86 20.15
C SER A 387 -5.99 22.21 21.52
N ILE A 388 -7.00 21.49 21.98
CA ILE A 388 -7.63 21.74 23.29
C ILE A 388 -6.68 21.32 24.41
N THR A 389 -6.06 20.14 24.30
CA THR A 389 -5.14 19.62 25.31
C THR A 389 -3.85 20.42 25.48
N LYS A 390 -3.48 21.26 24.51
CA LYS A 390 -2.30 22.14 24.64
C LYS A 390 -2.53 23.34 25.56
N ASN A 391 -3.77 23.65 25.90
CA ASN A 391 -4.11 24.79 26.75
C ASN A 391 -4.34 24.39 28.22
N ASP A 392 -4.45 23.08 28.51
CA ASP A 392 -4.74 22.55 29.85
C ASP A 392 -3.51 21.92 30.55
N VAL A 393 -2.33 21.97 29.90
CA VAL A 393 -1.02 21.61 30.47
C VAL A 393 -0.21 22.88 30.62
#